data_AF-A0A558F862-F1
#
_entry.id   AF-A0A558F862-F1
#
_cell.length_a   1.000
_cell.length_b   1.000
_cell.length_c   1.000
_cell.angle_alpha   90.00
_cell.angle_beta   90.00
_cell.angle_gamma   90.00
#
_symmetry.space_group_name_H-M   'P 1'
#
loop_
_entity.id
_entity.type
_entity.pdbx_description
1 polymer ?
#
loop_
_entity_poly.entity_id
_entity_poly.type
_entity_poly.pdbx_seq_one_letter_code
_entity_poly.pdbx_strand_id
1 'polypeptide(L)'
;MSAEFILSFKDTIWYTTNLKEIVRKITSLRTFSKSLQKKEFRLMGTEPRSPGDWNYDVRLFLEKERIFLEISAHPSSIENDLSAFFEWIRSHTEIAIDDEDGVSSNW
;
A
#
# COMPACT_ATOMS: atom_id res chain seq x y z
N MET A 1 -16.93 -5.14 2.05
CA MET A 1 -16.35 -4.56 3.28
C MET A 1 -14.86 -4.51 3.03
N SER A 2 -14.21 -3.38 3.28
CA SER A 2 -12.76 -3.22 3.12
C SER A 2 -12.08 -3.30 4.48
N ALA A 3 -10.82 -3.72 4.51
CA ALA A 3 -9.94 -3.59 5.65
C ALA A 3 -9.08 -2.33 5.49
N GLU A 4 -8.84 -1.62 6.58
CA GLU A 4 -8.05 -0.38 6.60
C GLU A 4 -6.78 -0.57 7.43
N PHE A 5 -5.65 -0.09 6.92
CA PHE A 5 -4.36 -0.17 7.60
C PHE A 5 -3.59 1.15 7.51
N ILE A 6 -2.76 1.39 8.51
CA ILE A 6 -1.84 2.52 8.58
C ILE A 6 -0.42 1.98 8.59
N LEU A 7 0.36 2.33 7.56
CA LEU A 7 1.80 2.16 7.54
C LEU A 7 2.46 3.43 8.11
N SER A 8 3.02 3.29 9.31
CA SER A 8 3.73 4.35 10.04
C SER A 8 5.24 4.17 9.92
N PHE A 9 5.97 5.29 9.87
CA PHE A 9 7.43 5.32 9.79
C PHE A 9 8.00 5.84 11.10
N LYS A 10 8.99 5.13 11.66
CA LYS A 10 9.69 5.62 12.85
C LYS A 10 10.54 6.85 12.55
N ASP A 11 11.15 6.88 11.37
CA ASP A 11 11.85 8.04 10.82
C ASP A 11 10.96 8.77 9.80
N THR A 12 10.23 9.78 10.27
CA THR A 12 9.34 10.59 9.44
C THR A 12 10.09 11.52 8.47
N ILE A 13 11.36 11.84 8.78
CA ILE A 13 12.24 12.59 7.88
C ILE A 13 12.57 11.71 6.68
N TRP A 14 12.92 10.44 6.91
CA TRP A 14 13.18 9.48 5.83
C TRP A 14 11.99 9.38 4.87
N TYR A 15 10.76 9.26 5.37
CA TYR A 15 9.56 9.21 4.53
C TYR A 15 9.45 10.44 3.64
N THR A 16 9.60 11.64 4.23
CA THR A 16 9.46 12.91 3.52
C THR A 16 10.55 13.08 2.45
N THR A 17 11.79 12.70 2.76
CA THR A 17 12.92 12.77 1.83
C THR A 17 12.81 11.76 0.69
N ASN A 18 12.26 10.57 0.95
CA ASN A 18 12.20 9.47 -0.02
C ASN A 18 10.84 9.30 -0.70
N LEU A 19 9.91 10.25 -0.55
CA LEU A 19 8.56 10.18 -1.11
C LEU A 19 8.55 9.89 -2.61
N LYS A 20 9.50 10.44 -3.38
CA LYS A 20 9.62 10.17 -4.83
C LYS A 20 9.98 8.72 -5.13
N GLU A 21 10.88 8.13 -4.35
CA GLU A 21 11.28 6.72 -4.51
C GLU A 21 10.15 5.79 -4.06
N ILE A 22 9.41 6.14 -3.00
CA ILE A 22 8.20 5.41 -2.59
C ILE A 22 7.18 5.40 -3.73
N VAL A 23 6.88 6.57 -4.32
CA VAL A 23 5.98 6.66 -5.48
C VAL A 23 6.49 5.80 -6.62
N ARG A 24 7.78 5.88 -6.95
CA ARG A 24 8.39 5.08 -8.01
C ARG A 24 8.22 3.58 -7.73
N LYS A 25 8.46 3.14 -6.50
CA LYS A 25 8.31 1.75 -6.09
C LYS A 25 6.86 1.30 -6.23
N ILE A 26 5.88 2.06 -5.75
CA ILE A 26 4.44 1.76 -5.92
C ILE A 26 4.08 1.63 -7.41
N THR A 27 4.52 2.57 -8.25
CA THR A 27 4.24 2.54 -9.69
C THR A 27 4.95 1.43 -10.45
N SER A 28 5.96 0.80 -9.83
CA SER A 28 6.69 -0.34 -10.39
C SER A 28 6.09 -1.70 -10.01
N LEU A 29 5.11 -1.73 -9.10
CA LEU A 29 4.42 -2.95 -8.71
C LEU A 29 3.67 -3.54 -9.90
N ARG A 30 3.64 -4.86 -9.99
CA ARG A 30 2.98 -5.56 -11.10
C ARG A 30 1.47 -5.32 -11.10
N THR A 31 0.90 -5.19 -9.91
CA THR A 31 -0.51 -4.91 -9.66
C THR A 31 -0.85 -3.42 -9.75
N PHE A 32 0.12 -2.53 -10.02
CA PHE A 32 -0.18 -1.11 -10.18
C PHE A 32 -1.11 -0.88 -11.37
N SER A 33 -2.26 -0.24 -11.11
CA SER A 33 -3.26 0.05 -12.13
C SER A 33 -3.22 1.53 -12.55
N LYS A 34 -3.37 2.45 -11.59
CA LYS A 34 -3.43 3.88 -11.87
C LYS A 34 -3.18 4.72 -10.64
N SER A 35 -2.83 5.98 -10.84
CA SER A 35 -2.78 7.01 -9.79
C SER A 35 -3.87 8.06 -10.01
N LEU A 36 -4.50 8.53 -8.93
CA LEU A 36 -5.41 9.67 -8.93
C LEU A 36 -4.80 10.82 -8.13
N GLN A 37 -4.80 12.02 -8.73
CA GLN A 37 -4.37 13.27 -8.09
C GLN A 37 -2.97 13.22 -7.41
N LYS A 38 -2.10 12.30 -7.83
CA LYS A 38 -0.75 12.05 -7.28
C LYS A 38 -0.70 11.69 -5.78
N LYS A 39 -1.83 11.34 -5.18
CA LYS A 39 -1.92 10.99 -3.76
C LYS A 39 -2.55 9.62 -3.52
N GLU A 40 -3.42 9.20 -4.42
CA GLU A 40 -4.06 7.88 -4.39
C GLU A 40 -3.43 7.00 -5.47
N PHE A 41 -3.02 5.80 -5.10
CA PHE A 41 -2.49 4.77 -6.00
C PHE A 41 -3.35 3.53 -5.87
N ARG A 42 -3.89 3.05 -6.99
CA ARG A 42 -4.74 1.87 -7.02
C ARG A 42 -3.95 0.67 -7.50
N LEU A 43 -4.04 -0.40 -6.74
CA LEU A 43 -3.56 -1.72 -7.14
C LEU A 43 -4.76 -2.60 -7.50
N MET A 44 -4.54 -3.46 -8.48
CA MET A 44 -5.49 -4.44 -8.96
C MET A 44 -4.74 -5.73 -9.27
N GLY A 45 -5.22 -6.81 -8.66
CA GLY A 45 -4.70 -8.14 -8.83
C GLY A 45 -4.82 -8.62 -10.28
N THR A 46 -3.97 -9.56 -10.62
CA THR A 46 -3.90 -10.17 -11.96
C THR A 46 -4.84 -11.36 -12.13
N GLU A 47 -5.49 -11.78 -11.05
CA GLU A 47 -6.46 -12.85 -10.99
C GLU A 47 -7.78 -12.47 -11.69
N PRO A 48 -8.54 -13.45 -12.20
CA PRO A 48 -9.86 -13.20 -12.78
C PRO A 48 -10.81 -12.52 -11.78
N ARG A 49 -11.59 -11.55 -12.26
CA ARG A 49 -12.55 -10.78 -11.46
C ARG A 49 -13.99 -11.19 -11.75
N SER A 50 -14.84 -11.04 -10.75
CA SER A 50 -16.28 -11.21 -10.88
C SER A 50 -16.97 -9.92 -11.32
N PRO A 51 -18.08 -9.99 -12.07
CA PRO A 51 -18.93 -8.84 -12.32
C PRO A 51 -19.41 -8.21 -11.01
N GLY A 52 -19.18 -6.92 -10.82
CA GLY A 52 -19.54 -6.19 -9.59
C GLY A 52 -18.37 -5.98 -8.62
N ASP A 53 -17.21 -6.59 -8.88
CA ASP A 53 -16.01 -6.30 -8.11
C ASP A 53 -15.63 -4.82 -8.20
N TRP A 54 -15.00 -4.33 -7.13
CA TRP A 54 -14.52 -2.96 -7.07
C TRP A 54 -13.47 -2.74 -8.17
N ASN A 55 -13.33 -1.50 -8.62
CA ASN A 55 -12.34 -1.15 -9.65
C ASN A 55 -10.90 -1.01 -9.11
N TYR A 56 -10.64 -1.62 -7.96
CA TYR A 56 -9.36 -1.81 -7.29
C TYR A 56 -9.49 -2.94 -6.26
N ASP A 57 -8.34 -3.50 -5.89
CA ASP A 57 -8.21 -4.37 -4.71
C ASP A 57 -7.55 -3.64 -3.55
N VAL A 58 -6.66 -2.68 -3.84
CA VAL A 58 -6.02 -1.85 -2.83
C VAL A 58 -5.97 -0.39 -3.27
N ARG A 59 -6.19 0.52 -2.33
CA ARG A 59 -5.85 1.94 -2.47
C ARG A 59 -4.76 2.29 -1.46
N LEU A 60 -3.71 2.92 -1.94
CA LEU A 60 -2.65 3.52 -1.14
C LEU A 60 -2.81 5.03 -1.20
N PHE A 61 -2.86 5.68 -0.04
CA PHE A 61 -2.91 7.12 0.08
C PHE A 61 -1.63 7.61 0.76
N LEU A 62 -0.85 8.42 0.04
CA LEU A 62 0.34 9.06 0.59
C LEU A 62 -0.09 10.28 1.39
N GLU A 63 -0.08 10.14 2.71
CA GLU A 63 -0.44 11.19 3.65
C GLU A 63 0.80 11.87 4.24
N LYS A 64 0.59 12.86 5.10
CA LYS A 64 1.69 13.47 5.86
C LYS A 64 2.25 12.41 6.82
N GLU A 65 3.51 12.03 6.60
CA GLU A 65 4.30 11.15 7.48
C GLU A 65 3.83 9.69 7.59
N ARG A 66 2.88 9.25 6.76
CA ARG A 66 2.36 7.88 6.75
C ARG A 66 1.76 7.49 5.41
N ILE A 67 1.53 6.20 5.21
CA ILE A 67 0.72 5.68 4.09
C ILE A 67 -0.54 5.03 4.68
N PHE A 68 -1.70 5.47 4.21
CA PHE A 68 -2.97 4.81 4.51
C PHE A 68 -3.29 3.80 3.42
N LEU A 69 -3.75 2.62 3.82
CA LEU A 69 -4.11 1.52 2.95
C LEU A 69 -5.56 1.15 3.17
N GLU A 70 -6.27 0.96 2.06
CA GLU A 70 -7.60 0.36 2.07
C GLU A 70 -7.59 -0.85 1.14
N ILE A 71 -7.90 -2.03 1.68
CA ILE A 71 -7.89 -3.31 0.98
C ILE A 71 -9.34 -3.79 0.84
N SER A 72 -9.83 -3.88 -0.39
CA SER A 72 -11.16 -4.41 -0.70
C SER A 72 -11.15 -5.91 -1.00
N ALA A 73 -10.00 -6.45 -1.41
CA ALA A 73 -9.80 -7.87 -1.69
C ALA A 73 -8.32 -8.27 -1.52
N HIS A 74 -8.08 -9.55 -1.22
CA HIS A 74 -6.76 -10.13 -0.97
C HIS A 74 -6.37 -11.19 -2.03
N PRO A 75 -6.33 -10.85 -3.33
CA PRO A 75 -5.82 -11.81 -4.31
C PRO A 75 -4.31 -12.02 -4.12
N SER A 76 -3.80 -13.21 -4.44
CA SER A 76 -2.41 -13.58 -4.14
C SER A 76 -1.39 -12.64 -4.79
N SER A 77 -1.66 -12.09 -5.96
CA SER A 77 -0.77 -11.11 -6.62
C SER A 77 -0.65 -9.80 -5.85
N ILE A 78 -1.71 -9.36 -5.17
CA ILE A 78 -1.71 -8.16 -4.30
C ILE A 78 -0.91 -8.43 -3.03
N GLU A 79 -1.16 -9.57 -2.37
CA GLU A 79 -0.43 -9.98 -1.16
C GLU A 79 1.08 -10.02 -1.42
N ASN A 80 1.48 -10.62 -2.54
CA ASN A 80 2.88 -10.71 -2.93
C ASN A 80 3.51 -9.33 -3.20
N ASP A 81 2.83 -8.46 -3.96
CA ASP A 81 3.35 -7.14 -4.30
C ASP A 81 3.46 -6.22 -3.09
N LEU A 82 2.46 -6.22 -2.23
CA LEU A 82 2.49 -5.43 -1.00
C LEU A 82 3.53 -5.97 -0.01
N SER A 83 3.70 -7.30 0.10
CA SER A 83 4.74 -7.89 0.97
C SER A 83 6.13 -7.46 0.50
N ALA A 84 6.39 -7.56 -0.80
CA ALA A 84 7.65 -7.11 -1.41
C ALA A 84 7.85 -5.59 -1.28
N PHE A 85 6.77 -4.81 -1.32
CA PHE A 85 6.81 -3.37 -1.08
C PHE A 85 7.19 -3.06 0.37
N PHE A 86 6.57 -3.71 1.35
CA PHE A 86 6.87 -3.49 2.77
C PHE A 86 8.26 -3.98 3.15
N GLU A 87 8.69 -5.13 2.64
CA GLU A 87 10.08 -5.60 2.79
C GLU A 87 11.09 -4.62 2.21
N TRP A 88 10.78 -4.03 1.04
CA TRP A 88 11.62 -2.99 0.47
C TRP A 88 11.68 -1.74 1.36
N ILE A 89 10.58 -1.32 1.98
CA ILE A 89 10.64 -0.19 2.92
C ILE A 89 11.48 -0.57 4.16
N ARG A 90 11.27 -1.78 4.71
CA ARG A 90 12.00 -2.29 5.89
C ARG A 90 13.51 -2.36 5.68
N SER A 91 13.97 -2.58 4.44
CA SER A 91 15.41 -2.58 4.15
C SER A 91 16.04 -1.18 4.19
N HIS A 92 15.23 -0.12 4.32
CA HIS A 92 15.70 1.27 4.39
C HIS A 92 15.33 1.98 5.70
N THR A 93 14.20 1.63 6.32
CA THR A 93 13.71 2.28 7.54
C THR A 93 12.78 1.37 8.36
N GLU A 94 12.66 1.64 9.66
CA GLU A 94 11.74 0.92 10.54
C GLU A 94 10.30 1.40 10.35
N ILE A 95 9.38 0.45 10.19
CA ILE A 95 7.95 0.69 9.97
C ILE A 95 7.08 -0.16 10.89
N ALA A 96 5.87 0.34 11.16
CA ALA A 96 4.77 -0.40 11.78
C ALA A 96 3.57 -0.39 10.83
N ILE A 97 2.82 -1.49 10.79
CA ILE A 97 1.58 -1.63 10.02
C ILE A 97 0.52 -2.05 11.01
N ASP A 98 -0.44 -1.17 11.26
CA ASP A 98 -1.52 -1.40 12.21
C ASP A 98 -2.86 -1.28 11.49
N ASP A 99 -3.88 -2.02 11.94
CA ASP A 99 -5.25 -1.87 11.44
C ASP A 99 -5.95 -0.62 12.01
N GLU A 100 -7.22 -0.43 11.67
CA GLU A 100 -8.03 0.71 12.14
C GLU A 100 -8.19 0.79 13.67
N ASP A 101 -8.06 -0.35 14.36
CA ASP A 101 -8.13 -0.46 15.82
C ASP A 101 -6.75 -0.30 16.49
N GLY A 102 -5.69 -0.08 15.70
CA GLY A 102 -4.32 0.04 16.19
C GLY A 102 -3.68 -1.29 16.56
N VAL A 103 -4.23 -2.41 16.08
CA VAL A 103 -3.66 -3.74 16.26
C VAL A 103 -2.63 -3.97 15.18
N SER A 104 -1.42 -4.35 15.59
CA SER A 104 -0.34 -4.61 14.64
C SER A 104 -0.67 -5.81 13.75
N SER A 105 -0.50 -5.58 12.45
CA SER A 105 -0.61 -6.60 11.42
C SER A 105 0.64 -7.48 11.40
N ASN A 106 0.48 -8.74 10.96
CA ASN A 106 1.59 -9.68 10.75
C ASN A 106 2.28 -9.51 9.39
N TRP A 107 1.90 -8.49 8.63
CA TRP A 107 2.55 -8.08 7.40
C TRP A 107 3.96 -7.54 7.64
#